data_AF-A0A6F7W5N7-F1
#
_entry.id   AF-A0A6F7W5N7-F1
#
_cell.length_a   1.000
_cell.length_b   1.000
_cell.length_c   1.000
_cell.angle_alpha   90.00
_cell.angle_beta   90.00
_cell.angle_gamma   90.00
#
_symmetry.space_group_name_H-M   'P 1'
#
loop_
_entity.id
_entity.type
_entity.pdbx_description
1 polymer ?
#
loop_
_entity_poly.entity_id
_entity_poly.type
_entity_poly.pdbx_seq_one_letter_code
_entity_poly.pdbx_strand_id
1 'polypeptide(L)' 'MVEVASACRVRLAAHRLDRLSRPHAHELFDTVLAPGTHRLPLDPRAVRGRSFLTARTSDAVRVTPVER' A
#
# COMPACT_ATOMS: atom_id res chain seq x y z
N MET A 1 4.40 5.96 5.80
CA MET A 1 5.31 6.70 4.90
C MET A 1 5.96 5.68 3.98
N VAL A 2 6.35 6.06 2.76
CA VAL A 2 7.05 5.17 1.83
C VAL A 2 8.41 5.78 1.53
N GLU A 3 9.47 5.01 1.74
CA GLU A 3 10.83 5.39 1.36
C GLU A 3 11.21 4.66 0.07
N VAL A 4 11.80 5.41 -0.87
CA VAL A 4 12.22 4.89 -2.16
C VAL A 4 13.66 5.31 -2.42
N ALA A 5 14.55 4.35 -2.70
CA ALA A 5 15.96 4.61 -2.94
C ALA A 5 16.27 5.10 -4.37
N SER A 6 15.43 4.78 -5.35
CA SER A 6 15.60 5.15 -6.77
C SER A 6 14.26 5.45 -7.43
N ALA A 7 14.25 6.31 -8.46
CA ALA A 7 13.02 6.65 -9.17
C ALA A 7 12.36 5.37 -9.73
N CYS A 8 11.19 5.01 -9.20
CA CYS A 8 10.50 3.79 -9.61
C CYS A 8 8.99 3.94 -9.57
N ARG A 9 8.30 3.16 -10.40
CA ARG A 9 6.85 3.06 -10.37
C ARG A 9 6.45 2.23 -9.15
N VAL A 10 5.62 2.80 -8.30
CA VAL A 10 5.09 2.18 -7.09
C VAL A 10 3.59 2.04 -7.25
N ARG A 11 3.11 0.80 -7.15
CA ARG A 11 1.69 0.47 -7.03
C ARG A 11 1.39 0.15 -5.57
N LEU A 12 0.52 0.93 -4.95
CA LEU A 12 0.06 0.74 -3.59
C LEU A 12 -1.37 0.23 -3.60
N ALA A 13 -1.61 -0.90 -2.93
CA ALA A 13 -2.95 -1.41 -2.69
C ALA A 13 -3.15 -1.75 -1.20
N ALA A 14 -4.38 -1.58 -0.72
CA ALA A 14 -4.82 -2.08 0.56
C ALA A 14 -5.61 -3.38 0.38
N HIS A 15 -5.31 -4.37 1.20
CA HIS A 15 -6.04 -5.62 1.30
C HIS A 15 -6.74 -5.67 2.66
N ARG A 16 -8.05 -5.47 2.64
CA ARG A 16 -8.89 -5.57 3.83
C ARG A 16 -9.44 -6.98 3.95
N LEU A 17 -9.40 -7.54 5.16
CA LEU A 17 -10.08 -8.79 5.46
C LEU A 17 -11.50 -8.53 5.96
N ASP A 18 -12.47 -9.22 5.35
CA ASP A 18 -13.82 -9.27 5.87
C ASP A 18 -13.94 -10.22 7.08
N ARG A 19 -15.16 -10.41 7.61
CA ARG A 19 -15.42 -11.32 8.75
C ARG A 19 -15.15 -12.79 8.42
N LEU A 20 -15.15 -13.16 7.15
CA LEU A 20 -14.89 -14.52 6.66
C LEU A 20 -13.41 -14.67 6.22
N SER A 21 -12.54 -13.71 6.56
CA SER A 21 -11.14 -13.66 6.16
C SER A 21 -10.91 -13.60 4.64
N ARG A 22 -11.88 -13.09 3.88
CA ARG A 22 -11.74 -12.88 2.43
C ARG A 22 -11.03 -11.54 2.16
N PRO A 23 -9.99 -11.53 1.31
CA PRO A 23 -9.29 -10.30 0.96
C PRO A 23 -10.06 -9.47 -0.07
N HIS A 24 -10.28 -8.19 0.26
CA HIS A 24 -10.77 -7.17 -0.66
C HIS A 24 -9.63 -6.20 -0.98
N ALA A 25 -9.25 -6.15 -2.26
CA ALA A 25 -8.20 -5.25 -2.75
C ALA A 25 -8.78 -3.88 -3.11
N HIS A 26 -8.11 -2.82 -2.65
CA HIS A 26 -8.38 -1.44 -2.97
C HIS A 26 -7.10 -0.80 -3.49
N GLU A 27 -7.08 -0.41 -4.76
CA GLU A 27 -5.95 0.35 -5.31
C GLU A 27 -5.95 1.76 -4.73
N LEU A 28 -4.80 2.18 -4.22
CA LEU A 28 -4.64 3.48 -3.56
C LEU A 28 -3.78 4.42 -4.40
N PHE A 29 -2.73 3.91 -5.02
CA PHE A 29 -1.75 4.71 -5.75
C PHE A 29 -1.11 3.88 -6.86
N ASP A 30 -0.90 4.48 -8.04
CA ASP A 30 -0.04 3.94 -9.10
C ASP A 30 0.69 5.10 -9.77
N THR A 31 1.91 5.37 -9.35
CA THR A 31 2.71 6.49 -9.88
C THR A 31 4.21 6.23 -9.81
N VAL A 32 4.98 7.03 -10.52
CA VAL A 32 6.44 7.05 -10.38
C VAL A 32 6.81 7.98 -9.23
N LEU A 33 7.52 7.44 -8.24
CA LEU A 33 8.05 8.22 -7.12
C LEU A 33 9.52 8.51 -7.35
N ALA A 34 9.94 9.76 -7.15
CA ALA A 34 11.34 10.14 -7.09
C ALA A 34 12.02 9.51 -5.86
N PRO A 35 13.37 9.42 -5.82
CA PRO A 35 14.06 9.00 -4.61
C PRO A 35 13.70 9.90 -3.42
N GLY A 36 13.49 9.30 -2.25
CA GLY A 36 13.17 10.01 -1.01
C GLY A 36 11.99 9.43 -0.23
N THR A 37 11.53 10.19 0.76
CA THR A 37 10.38 9.83 1.60
C THR A 37 9.11 10.50 1.12
N HIS A 38 8.09 9.68 0.83
CA HIS A 38 6.79 10.11 0.35
C HIS A 38 5.71 9.88 1.40
N ARG A 39 4.90 10.93 1.62
CA ARG A 39 3.66 10.83 2.39
C ARG A 39 2.50 10.64 1.43
N LEU A 40 1.95 9.44 1.42
CA LEU A 40 0.80 9.09 0.59
C LEU A 40 -0.46 9.11 1.47
N PRO A 41 -1.51 9.84 1.08
CA PRO A 41 -2.79 9.76 1.78
C PRO A 41 -3.38 8.37 1.61
N LEU A 42 -3.85 7.78 2.70
CA LEU A 42 -4.57 6.50 2.68
C LEU A 42 -6.06 6.78 2.84
N ASP A 43 -6.90 6.20 1.99
CA ASP A 43 -8.35 6.27 2.18
C ASP A 43 -8.71 5.46 3.45
N PRO A 44 -9.27 6.10 4.51
CA PRO A 44 -9.63 5.42 5.74
C PRO A 44 -10.65 4.29 5.55
N ARG A 45 -11.42 4.29 4.45
CA ARG A 45 -12.35 3.21 4.11
C ARG A 45 -11.62 1.95 3.62
N ALA A 46 -10.48 2.13 2.93
CA ALA A 46 -9.68 1.04 2.39
C ALA A 46 -8.83 0.33 3.47
N VAL A 47 -8.51 1.02 4.57
CA VAL A 47 -7.65 0.51 5.65
C VAL A 47 -8.41 0.23 6.96
N ARG A 48 -9.73 -0.06 6.87
CA ARG A 48 -10.57 -0.32 8.03
C ARG A 48 -10.45 -1.77 8.53
N GLY A 49 -10.29 -1.95 9.84
CA GLY A 49 -10.23 -3.26 10.47
C GLY A 49 -8.89 -3.95 10.22
N ARG A 50 -8.87 -5.29 10.17
CA ARG A 50 -7.66 -6.02 9.79
C ARG A 50 -7.38 -5.76 8.31
N SER A 51 -6.33 -4.99 8.05
CA SER A 51 -5.93 -4.63 6.69
C SER A 51 -4.41 -4.67 6.55
N PHE A 52 -3.97 -4.91 5.32
CA PHE A 52 -2.58 -4.99 4.94
C PHE A 52 -2.33 -4.06 3.76
N LEU A 53 -1.19 -3.39 3.73
CA LEU A 53 -0.76 -2.60 2.58
C LEU A 53 0.27 -3.40 1.79
N THR A 54 0.10 -3.42 0.47
CA THR A 54 1.06 -3.96 -0.48
C THR A 54 1.65 -2.82 -1.30
N ALA A 55 2.97 -2.74 -1.33
CA ALA A 55 3.71 -1.86 -2.22
C ALA A 55 4.43 -2.74 -3.24
N ARG A 56 4.05 -2.60 -4.51
CA ARG A 56 4.66 -3.33 -5.63
C ARG A 56 5.50 -2.36 -6.45
N THR A 57 6.78 -2.70 -6.58
CA THR A 57 7.71 -2.11 -7.54
C THR A 57 8.00 -3.12 -8.65
N SER A 58 8.82 -2.74 -9.63
CA SER A 58 9.25 -3.68 -10.67
C SER A 58 10.07 -4.86 -10.13
N ASP A 59 10.75 -4.68 -8.99
CA ASP A 59 11.73 -5.63 -8.46
C ASP A 59 11.23 -6.36 -7.19
N ALA A 60 10.32 -5.74 -6.43
CA ALA A 60 9.90 -6.27 -5.14
C ALA A 60 8.43 -6.03 -4.83
N VAL A 61 7.89 -6.88 -3.97
CA VAL A 61 6.63 -6.66 -3.27
C VAL A 61 6.92 -6.56 -1.78
N ARG A 62 6.49 -5.47 -1.16
CA ARG A 62 6.55 -5.27 0.29
C ARG A 62 5.14 -5.30 0.86
N VAL A 63 5.00 -5.90 2.04
CA VAL A 63 3.71 -6.02 2.73
C VAL A 63 3.88 -5.54 4.16
N THR A 64 2.94 -4.76 4.66
CA THR A 64 2.89 -4.36 6.07
C THR A 64 1.46 -4.47 6.59
N PRO A 65 1.23 -4.94 7.83
CA PRO A 65 -0.06 -4.74 8.48
C PRO A 65 -0.32 -3.25 8.66
N VAL A 66 -1.59 -2.85 8.63
CA VAL A 66 -2.00 -1.52 9.04
C VAL A 66 -2.30 -1.54 10.53
N GLU A 67 -1.46 -0.86 11.29
CA GLU A 67 -1.68 -0.54 12.69
C GLU A 67 -2.30 0.87 12.75
N ARG A 68 -3.39 1.02 13.51
CA ARG A 68 -4.11 2.29 13.66
C ARG A 68 -3.46 3.15 14.73
#